data_AF-A0A1Q6KFI7-F1
#
_entry.id   AF-A0A1Q6KFI7-F1
#
_cell.length_a   1.000
_cell.length_b   1.000
_cell.length_c   1.000
_cell.angle_alpha   90.00
_cell.angle_beta   90.00
_cell.angle_gamma   90.00
#
_symmetry.space_group_name_H-M   'P 1'
#
loop_
_entity.id
_entity.type
_entity.pdbx_description
1 polymer ?
#
loop_
_entity_poly.entity_id
_entity_poly.type
_entity_poly.pdbx_seq_one_letter_code
_entity_poly.pdbx_strand_id
1 'polypeptide(L)'
;MNSEIMTRQAYSEVYNIINHFEKELYDKIPQSFINAIEKNRDLNYKVNIDYTKTINEQELLRETRVILSLIYRDYLCTDEQRKEIILNDKKELNEKYEINFEEIKNKRKKTYDTTEMEDKQLVKIEEKWYKRIFNKILSIFKSN
;
A
#
# COMPACT_ATOMS: atom_id res chain seq x y z
N MET A 1 20.91 4.57 9.30
CA MET A 1 20.71 4.33 7.86
C MET A 1 19.49 5.13 7.45
N ASN A 2 19.63 6.06 6.51
CA ASN A 2 18.62 7.09 6.22
C ASN A 2 17.34 6.47 5.64
N SER A 3 16.18 6.82 6.19
CA SER A 3 14.85 6.37 5.73
C SER A 3 14.61 6.65 4.24
N GLU A 4 15.21 7.72 3.72
CA GLU A 4 15.13 8.12 2.33
C GLU A 4 15.82 7.12 1.38
N ILE A 5 16.95 6.53 1.78
CA ILE A 5 17.67 5.52 0.96
C ILE A 5 16.82 4.26 0.83
N MET A 6 16.23 3.79 1.94
CA MET A 6 15.36 2.60 1.94
C MET A 6 14.11 2.79 1.07
N THR A 7 13.59 4.01 1.03
CA THR A 7 12.43 4.35 0.19
C THR A 7 12.75 4.23 -1.30
N ARG A 8 13.94 4.64 -1.73
CA ARG A 8 14.35 4.55 -3.14
C ARG A 8 14.64 3.12 -3.60
N GLN A 9 15.19 2.27 -2.73
CA GLN A 9 15.38 0.84 -3.03
C GLN A 9 14.03 0.12 -3.17
N ALA A 10 13.07 0.45 -2.30
CA ALA A 10 11.72 -0.06 -2.42
C ALA A 10 11.05 0.36 -3.74
N TYR A 11 11.27 1.60 -4.20
CA TYR A 11 10.81 2.00 -5.53
C TYR A 11 11.42 1.16 -6.66
N SER A 12 12.68 0.72 -6.53
CA SER A 12 13.28 -0.19 -7.51
C SER A 12 12.58 -1.56 -7.54
N GLU A 13 12.29 -2.14 -6.37
CA GLU A 13 11.52 -3.40 -6.29
C GLU A 13 10.10 -3.23 -6.84
N VAL A 14 9.38 -2.18 -6.42
CA VAL A 14 8.02 -1.87 -6.88
C VAL A 14 7.98 -1.69 -8.39
N TYR A 15 8.90 -0.91 -8.96
CA TYR A 15 8.97 -0.68 -10.41
C TYR A 15 9.20 -1.99 -11.16
N ASN A 16 10.10 -2.84 -10.66
CA ASN A 16 10.35 -4.15 -11.25
C ASN A 16 9.08 -5.02 -11.25
N ILE A 17 8.37 -5.07 -10.12
CA ILE A 17 7.15 -5.86 -9.93
C ILE A 17 6.02 -5.37 -10.84
N ILE A 18 5.74 -4.06 -10.86
CA ILE A 18 4.67 -3.49 -11.69
C ILE A 18 4.92 -3.82 -13.17
N ASN A 19 6.16 -3.72 -13.65
CA ASN A 19 6.49 -4.04 -15.04
C ASN A 19 6.37 -5.52 -15.40
N HIS A 20 6.25 -6.41 -14.41
CA HIS A 20 5.94 -7.84 -14.62
C HIS A 20 4.45 -8.15 -14.50
N PHE A 21 3.59 -7.15 -14.26
CA PHE A 21 2.15 -7.36 -14.25
C PHE A 21 1.63 -7.68 -15.65
N GLU A 22 0.53 -8.42 -15.69
CA GLU A 22 -0.27 -8.51 -16.92
C GLU A 22 -0.71 -7.11 -17.35
N LYS A 23 -0.79 -6.91 -18.67
CA LYS A 23 -1.10 -5.61 -19.28
C LYS A 23 -2.37 -4.98 -18.71
N GLU A 24 -3.42 -5.78 -18.48
CA GLU A 24 -4.70 -5.28 -17.94
C GLU A 24 -4.58 -4.68 -16.54
N LEU A 25 -3.66 -5.18 -15.71
CA LEU A 25 -3.41 -4.67 -14.37
C LEU A 25 -2.48 -3.47 -14.41
N TYR A 26 -1.45 -3.54 -15.24
CA TYR A 26 -0.52 -2.44 -15.47
C TYR A 26 -1.29 -1.18 -15.92
N ASP A 27 -2.20 -1.32 -16.89
CA ASP A 27 -2.98 -0.23 -17.47
C ASP A 27 -3.95 0.44 -16.47
N LYS A 28 -4.30 -0.23 -15.36
CA LYS A 28 -5.14 0.35 -14.30
C LYS A 28 -4.38 1.32 -13.40
N ILE A 29 -3.05 1.27 -13.39
CA ILE A 29 -2.22 2.13 -12.54
C ILE A 29 -1.96 3.45 -13.28
N PRO A 30 -2.21 4.62 -12.69
CA PRO A 30 -1.94 5.89 -13.34
C PRO A 30 -0.48 6.03 -13.76
N GLN A 31 -0.24 6.37 -15.04
CA GLN A 31 1.12 6.49 -15.57
C GLN A 31 1.96 7.54 -14.82
N SER A 32 1.33 8.61 -14.30
CA SER A 32 2.00 9.59 -13.45
C SER A 32 2.58 8.98 -12.17
N PHE A 33 1.89 8.01 -11.58
CA PHE A 33 2.37 7.27 -10.41
C PHE A 33 3.56 6.39 -10.77
N ILE A 34 3.47 5.62 -11.87
CA ILE A 34 4.56 4.77 -12.36
C ILE A 34 5.82 5.62 -12.65
N ASN A 35 5.64 6.76 -13.33
CA ASN A 35 6.72 7.69 -13.65
C ASN A 35 7.37 8.27 -12.38
N ALA A 36 6.58 8.52 -11.33
CA ALA A 36 7.12 8.99 -10.05
C ALA A 36 7.97 7.91 -9.37
N ILE A 37 7.53 6.65 -9.37
CA ILE A 37 8.32 5.53 -8.86
C ILE A 37 9.62 5.37 -9.67
N GLU A 38 9.52 5.38 -10.99
CA GLU A 38 10.67 5.30 -11.90
C GLU A 38 11.71 6.39 -11.63
N LYS A 39 11.28 7.64 -11.57
CA LYS A 39 12.17 8.79 -11.38
C LYS A 39 12.91 8.75 -10.03
N ASN A 40 12.26 8.21 -8.99
CA ASN A 40 12.80 8.21 -7.64
C ASN A 40 13.52 6.92 -7.26
N ARG A 41 13.51 5.88 -8.11
CA ARG A 41 14.14 4.59 -7.80
C ARG A 41 15.66 4.70 -7.62
N ASP A 42 16.21 3.75 -6.88
CA ASP A 42 17.67 3.59 -6.76
C ASP A 42 18.17 2.73 -7.93
N LEU A 43 18.88 3.36 -8.87
CA LEU A 43 19.43 2.68 -10.05
C LEU A 43 20.62 1.77 -9.72
N ASN A 44 21.26 1.95 -8.56
CA ASN A 44 22.38 1.11 -8.12
C ASN A 44 21.93 -0.09 -7.29
N TYR A 45 20.67 -0.10 -6.85
CA TYR A 45 20.11 -1.21 -6.12
C TYR A 45 19.79 -2.39 -7.06
N LYS A 46 20.41 -3.54 -6.78
CA LYS A 46 20.16 -4.77 -7.53
C LYS A 46 18.90 -5.45 -7.00
N VAL A 47 17.79 -5.29 -7.73
CA VAL A 47 16.54 -5.98 -7.45
C VAL A 47 16.74 -7.50 -7.64
N ASN A 48 16.35 -8.28 -6.64
CA ASN A 48 16.45 -9.74 -6.64
C ASN A 48 15.08 -10.36 -6.41
N ILE A 49 14.31 -10.55 -7.48
CA ILE A 49 12.93 -11.04 -7.44
C ILE A 49 12.84 -12.34 -8.23
N ASP A 50 12.22 -13.34 -7.59
CA ASP A 50 11.98 -14.65 -8.17
C ASP A 50 10.48 -14.80 -8.46
N TYR A 51 10.11 -14.61 -9.73
CA TYR A 51 8.71 -14.65 -10.19
C TYR A 51 8.11 -16.07 -10.21
N THR A 52 8.90 -17.11 -9.91
CA THR A 52 8.34 -18.44 -9.64
C THR A 52 7.75 -18.56 -8.24
N LYS A 53 8.08 -17.61 -7.34
CA LYS A 53 7.60 -17.53 -5.97
C LYS A 53 6.49 -16.51 -5.83
N THR A 54 5.62 -16.75 -4.86
CA THR A 54 4.60 -15.79 -4.46
C THR A 54 5.21 -14.57 -3.76
N ILE A 55 4.50 -13.43 -3.76
CA ILE A 55 4.94 -12.20 -3.07
C ILE A 55 5.23 -12.43 -1.57
N ASN A 56 4.54 -13.38 -0.94
CA ASN A 56 4.76 -13.72 0.46
C ASN A 56 6.03 -14.53 0.69
N GLU A 57 6.47 -15.31 -0.30
CA GLU A 57 7.69 -16.12 -0.27
C GLU A 57 8.93 -15.33 -0.71
N GLN A 58 8.75 -14.19 -1.37
CA GLN A 58 9.84 -13.30 -1.75
C GLN A 58 10.33 -12.47 -0.56
N GLU A 59 11.64 -12.26 -0.47
CA GLU A 59 12.27 -11.37 0.51
C GLU A 59 12.21 -9.91 0.04
N LEU A 60 11.03 -9.31 0.10
CA LEU A 60 10.82 -7.91 -0.25
C LEU A 60 11.07 -6.97 0.92
N LEU A 61 11.55 -5.76 0.61
CA LEU A 61 11.63 -4.67 1.58
C LEU A 61 10.24 -4.38 2.15
N ARG A 62 10.21 -3.96 3.41
CA ARG A 62 8.95 -3.64 4.10
C ARG A 62 8.20 -2.52 3.38
N GLU A 63 8.92 -1.49 2.94
CA GLU A 63 8.39 -0.34 2.20
C GLU A 63 7.80 -0.77 0.85
N THR A 64 8.43 -1.71 0.14
CA THR A 64 7.88 -2.32 -1.09
C THR A 64 6.52 -2.93 -0.81
N ARG A 65 6.40 -3.71 0.26
CA ARG A 65 5.13 -4.34 0.65
C ARG A 65 4.04 -3.32 0.96
N VAL A 66 4.40 -2.22 1.61
CA VAL A 66 3.47 -1.12 1.88
C VAL A 66 2.97 -0.50 0.57
N ILE A 67 3.89 -0.16 -0.34
CA ILE A 67 3.54 0.50 -1.61
C ILE A 67 2.67 -0.40 -2.49
N LEU A 68 3.00 -1.70 -2.61
CA LEU A 68 2.17 -2.67 -3.36
C LEU A 68 0.75 -2.79 -2.80
N SER A 69 0.61 -2.68 -1.48
CA SER A 69 -0.71 -2.73 -0.84
C SER A 69 -1.55 -1.49 -1.15
N LEU A 70 -0.92 -0.32 -1.25
CA LEU A 70 -1.56 0.91 -1.70
C LEU A 70 -1.99 0.80 -3.16
N ILE A 71 -1.11 0.32 -4.04
CA ILE A 71 -1.42 0.10 -5.46
C ILE A 71 -2.63 -0.83 -5.59
N TYR A 72 -2.65 -1.94 -4.86
CA TYR A 72 -3.76 -2.87 -4.90
C TYR A 72 -5.07 -2.22 -4.45
N ARG A 73 -5.06 -1.55 -3.29
CA ARG A 73 -6.24 -0.89 -2.71
C ARG A 73 -6.80 0.20 -3.63
N ASP A 74 -5.93 0.98 -4.26
CA ASP A 74 -6.32 2.20 -4.97
C ASP A 74 -6.55 1.98 -6.48
N TYR A 75 -5.96 0.94 -7.08
CA TYR A 75 -6.02 0.76 -8.54
C TYR A 75 -6.46 -0.64 -9.01
N LEU A 76 -6.15 -1.70 -8.26
CA LEU A 76 -6.32 -3.07 -8.79
C LEU A 76 -7.57 -3.79 -8.27
N CYS A 77 -7.97 -3.53 -7.03
CA CYS A 77 -9.07 -4.24 -6.40
C CYS A 77 -10.44 -3.68 -6.83
N THR A 78 -11.48 -4.51 -6.68
CA THR A 78 -12.88 -4.07 -6.92
C THR A 78 -13.35 -3.13 -5.80
N ASP A 79 -14.44 -2.40 -6.05
CA ASP A 79 -15.02 -1.53 -5.03
C ASP A 79 -15.46 -2.30 -3.77
N GLU A 80 -15.97 -3.52 -3.92
CA GLU A 80 -16.33 -4.40 -2.81
C GLU A 80 -15.08 -4.79 -2.01
N GLN A 81 -14.02 -5.21 -2.69
CA GLN A 81 -12.75 -5.57 -2.05
C GLN A 81 -12.13 -4.36 -1.35
N ARG A 82 -12.17 -3.17 -1.96
CA ARG A 82 -11.72 -1.91 -1.37
C ARG A 82 -12.51 -1.59 -0.09
N LYS A 83 -13.84 -1.69 -0.13
CA LYS A 83 -14.70 -1.47 1.04
C LYS A 83 -14.35 -2.44 2.16
N GLU A 84 -14.12 -3.71 1.85
CA GLU A 84 -13.73 -4.73 2.82
C GLU A 84 -12.37 -4.41 3.47
N ILE A 85 -11.37 -4.01 2.67
CA ILE A 85 -10.06 -3.59 3.17
C ILE A 85 -10.19 -2.41 4.14
N ILE A 86 -10.89 -1.36 3.71
CA ILE A 86 -11.10 -0.16 4.55
C ILE A 86 -11.85 -0.50 5.84
N LEU A 87 -12.84 -1.40 5.78
CA LEU A 87 -13.59 -1.82 6.95
C LEU A 87 -12.72 -2.62 7.93
N ASN A 88 -11.88 -3.52 7.42
CA ASN A 88 -10.96 -4.30 8.24
C ASN A 88 -9.88 -3.40 8.88
N ASP A 89 -9.32 -2.46 8.12
CA ASP A 89 -8.36 -1.48 8.64
C ASP A 89 -8.97 -0.65 9.78
N LYS A 90 -10.24 -0.23 9.63
CA LYS A 90 -10.99 0.47 10.69
C LYS A 90 -11.21 -0.42 11.90
N LYS A 91 -11.59 -1.68 11.73
CA LYS A 91 -11.78 -2.62 12.85
C LYS A 91 -10.48 -2.84 13.63
N GLU A 92 -9.37 -3.09 12.93
CA GLU A 92 -8.06 -3.27 13.55
C GLU A 92 -7.62 -2.01 14.31
N LEU A 93 -7.87 -0.82 13.75
CA LEU A 93 -7.61 0.44 14.46
C LEU A 93 -8.47 0.57 15.73
N ASN A 94 -9.75 0.21 15.65
CA ASN A 94 -10.68 0.31 16.77
C ASN A 94 -10.34 -0.66 17.89
N GLU A 95 -9.97 -1.90 17.54
CA GLU A 95 -9.53 -2.94 18.47
C GLU A 95 -8.19 -2.55 19.13
N LYS A 96 -7.27 -1.97 18.36
CA LYS A 96 -5.95 -1.57 18.86
C LYS A 96 -6.01 -0.36 19.81
N TYR A 97 -6.96 0.54 19.61
CA TYR A 97 -7.02 1.82 20.32
C TYR A 97 -8.26 2.00 21.21
N GLU A 98 -9.08 0.95 21.43
CA GLU A 98 -10.37 1.00 22.15
C GLU A 98 -11.18 2.28 21.87
N ILE A 99 -11.24 2.69 20.60
CA ILE A 99 -11.82 3.98 20.25
C ILE A 99 -13.35 3.90 20.38
N ASN A 100 -13.91 4.57 21.40
CA ASN A 100 -15.34 4.75 21.56
C ASN A 100 -15.88 5.76 20.53
N PHE A 101 -16.50 5.26 19.46
CA PHE A 101 -17.03 6.09 18.35
C PHE A 101 -18.09 7.09 18.79
N GLU A 102 -18.83 6.81 19.87
CA GLU A 102 -19.84 7.73 20.41
C GLU A 102 -19.21 9.02 20.95
N GLU A 103 -18.01 8.94 21.52
CA GLU A 103 -17.29 10.08 22.09
C GLU A 103 -16.73 11.01 20.99
N ILE A 104 -16.25 10.43 19.88
CA ILE A 104 -15.76 11.17 18.72
C ILE A 104 -16.91 11.89 17.99
N LYS A 105 -18.07 11.24 17.86
CA LYS A 105 -19.24 11.80 17.19
C LYS A 105 -19.79 13.03 17.94
N ASN A 106 -19.71 13.03 19.26
CA ASN A 106 -20.09 14.17 20.10
C ASN A 106 -19.11 15.34 20.00
N LYS A 107 -17.81 15.10 19.77
CA LYS A 107 -16.83 16.16 19.53
C LYS A 107 -16.98 16.83 18.14
N ARG A 108 -17.43 16.09 17.12
CA ARG A 108 -17.62 16.61 15.74
C ARG A 108 -18.83 17.53 15.55
N LYS A 109 -19.78 17.57 16.50
CA LYS A 109 -20.91 18.53 16.43
C LYS A 109 -20.51 19.98 16.72
N LYS A 110 -19.27 20.26 17.16
CA LYS A 110 -18.84 21.60 17.59
C LYS A 110 -17.87 22.35 16.67
N THR A 111 -17.44 21.76 15.55
CA THR A 111 -16.49 22.42 14.63
C THR A 111 -16.79 22.05 13.18
N TYR A 112 -17.75 22.76 12.61
CA TYR A 112 -17.82 22.99 11.15
C TYR A 112 -17.36 24.42 10.92
N ASP A 113 -16.04 24.63 10.90
CA ASP A 113 -15.43 25.60 9.99
C ASP A 113 -13.91 25.45 10.03
N THR A 114 -13.32 25.72 8.87
CA THR A 114 -11.88 25.81 8.57
C THR A 114 -11.23 24.57 7.95
N THR A 115 -11.04 24.72 6.65
CA THR A 115 -10.09 24.06 5.75
C THR A 115 -8.68 24.04 6.33
N GLU A 116 -8.12 22.86 6.55
CA GLU A 116 -6.67 22.65 6.66
C GLU A 116 -6.39 21.17 6.37
N MET A 117 -5.88 20.90 5.17
CA MET A 117 -5.23 19.62 4.85
C MET A 117 -3.84 19.65 5.47
N GLU A 118 -3.77 19.52 6.79
CA GLU A 118 -2.49 19.35 7.50
C GLU A 118 -2.14 17.87 7.62
N ASP A 119 -0.91 17.58 7.17
CA ASP A 119 -0.02 16.49 7.56
C ASP A 119 -0.56 15.52 8.61
N LYS A 120 -1.31 14.52 8.17
CA LYS A 120 -1.48 13.31 8.98
C LYS A 120 -0.26 12.43 8.83
N GLN A 121 0.69 12.73 9.71
CA GLN A 121 1.51 11.79 10.47
C GLN A 121 1.81 10.49 9.74
N LEU A 122 3.09 10.28 9.45
CA LEU A 122 3.72 8.98 9.26
C LEU A 122 3.39 8.07 10.45
N VAL A 123 2.20 7.46 10.44
CA VAL A 123 1.82 6.41 11.37
C VAL A 123 2.88 5.34 11.18
N LYS A 124 3.59 5.01 12.25
CA LYS A 124 4.51 3.88 12.31
C LYS A 124 3.72 2.64 11.84
N ILE A 125 3.86 2.29 10.57
CA ILE A 125 3.00 1.32 9.90
C ILE A 125 3.25 -0.04 10.55
N GLU A 126 2.33 -0.51 11.40
CA GLU A 126 2.46 -1.84 11.97
C GLU A 126 2.27 -2.91 10.88
N GLU A 127 3.16 -3.90 10.90
CA GLU A 127 3.51 -4.82 9.81
C GLU A 127 2.43 -5.84 9.39
N LYS A 128 1.15 -5.61 9.74
CA LYS A 128 0.11 -6.65 9.71
C LYS A 128 -0.98 -6.43 8.65
N TRP A 129 -1.47 -5.21 8.46
CA TRP A 129 -2.64 -4.96 7.58
C TRP A 129 -2.38 -5.40 6.13
N TYR A 130 -1.19 -5.11 5.61
CA TYR A 130 -0.80 -5.47 4.25
C TYR A 130 -0.69 -6.98 4.02
N LYS A 131 -0.33 -7.78 5.03
CA LYS A 131 -0.23 -9.26 4.90
C LYS A 131 -1.55 -9.89 4.47
N ARG A 132 -2.69 -9.31 4.85
CA ARG A 132 -4.05 -9.79 4.49
C ARG A 132 -4.40 -9.46 3.04
N ILE A 133 -3.92 -8.31 2.55
CA ILE A 133 -4.12 -7.86 1.17
C ILE A 133 -3.29 -8.73 0.21
N PHE A 134 -2.07 -9.11 0.59
CA PHE A 134 -1.21 -9.94 -0.24
C PHE A 134 -1.83 -11.27 -0.64
N ASN A 135 -2.55 -11.94 0.27
CA ASN A 135 -3.25 -13.20 -0.08
C ASN A 135 -4.29 -13.02 -1.21
N LYS A 136 -4.87 -11.82 -1.36
CA LYS A 136 -5.78 -11.50 -2.47
C LYS A 136 -5.01 -11.11 -3.74
N ILE A 137 -3.89 -10.41 -3.59
CA ILE A 137 -2.94 -10.14 -4.66
C ILE A 137 -2.48 -11.47 -5.32
N LEU A 138 -2.30 -12.56 -4.55
CA LEU A 138 -1.96 -13.90 -5.08
C LEU A 138 -2.96 -14.46 -6.09
N SER A 139 -4.25 -14.12 -5.97
CA SER A 139 -5.26 -14.62 -6.91
C SER A 139 -5.18 -13.96 -8.28
N ILE A 140 -4.54 -12.79 -8.35
CA ILE A 140 -4.38 -12.01 -9.57
C ILE A 140 -3.10 -12.43 -10.33
N PHE A 141 -2.10 -12.99 -9.66
CA PHE A 141 -0.87 -13.51 -10.27
C PHE A 141 -0.92 -15.00 -10.63
N LYS A 142 -2.07 -15.66 -10.49
CA LYS A 142 -2.27 -17.01 -11.00
C LYS A 142 -2.86 -16.94 -12.41
N SER A 143 -2.02 -16.70 -13.41
CA SER A 143 -2.23 -17.14 -14.80
C SER A 143 -0.94 -17.00 -15.63
N ASN A 144 -0.11 -18.04 -15.56
CA ASN A 144 0.56 -18.64 -16.72
C ASN A 144 0.96 -20.08 -16.36
#